data_AF-A0A8H7VH99-F1
#
_entry.id   AF-A0A8H7VH99-F1
#
_cell.length_a   1.000
_cell.length_b   1.000
_cell.length_c   1.000
_cell.angle_alpha   90.00
_cell.angle_beta   90.00
_cell.angle_gamma   90.00
#
_symmetry.space_group_name_H-M   'P 1'
#
loop_
_entity.id
_entity.type
_entity.pdbx_description
1 polymer ?
#
loop_
_entity_poly.entity_id
_entity_poly.type
_entity_poly.pdbx_seq_one_letter_code
_entity_poly.pdbx_strand_id
1 'polypeptide(L)'
;MVIKVVKKYQTTIRCTICFEDYYDATSLPITNNNNDNNSGNTTTATTDPPPNINPILCAPDKCNHYICQPCLEKYTLSAIKHANNEGITELVFVDCPVPDCQETYLVEEIIALALPLKYRMLFWWVNKRQVMQHHLEKSVKENEIRQQRQRERKRFSDRMKKRASSHSTAPTSSATTLAAVAAAAAASPLSSSAFFFDENNEKMTQQKIKNKKESEKIIKMALSKHWTRCPHCKYLVQRSTGCDHMSCPCGATL
;
A
#
# COMPACT_ATOMS: atom_id res chain seq x y z
N MET A 1 0.37 -50.44 -44.77
CA MET A 1 0.33 -49.10 -44.13
C MET A 1 1.21 -49.16 -42.88
N VAL A 2 2.30 -48.39 -42.82
CA VAL A 2 3.24 -48.42 -41.68
C VAL A 2 2.92 -47.24 -40.77
N ILE A 3 2.43 -47.51 -39.57
CA ILE A 3 2.19 -46.49 -38.54
C ILE A 3 3.53 -46.12 -37.93
N LYS A 4 4.04 -44.93 -38.22
CA LYS A 4 5.22 -44.38 -37.53
C LYS A 4 4.79 -43.90 -36.14
N VAL A 5 5.24 -44.60 -35.10
CA VAL A 5 5.13 -44.14 -33.71
C VAL A 5 6.11 -42.99 -33.51
N VAL A 6 5.60 -41.77 -33.40
CA VAL A 6 6.42 -40.60 -33.06
C VAL A 6 6.73 -40.65 -31.57
N LYS A 7 8.00 -40.87 -31.21
CA LYS A 7 8.46 -40.73 -29.83
C LYS A 7 8.37 -39.25 -29.44
N LYS A 8 7.49 -38.89 -28.50
CA LYS A 8 7.47 -37.55 -27.90
C LYS A 8 8.64 -37.46 -26.91
N TYR A 9 9.46 -36.43 -27.05
CA TYR A 9 10.50 -36.09 -26.06
C TYR A 9 9.82 -35.44 -24.86
N GLN A 10 9.97 -36.02 -23.67
CA GLN A 10 9.54 -35.40 -22.43
C GLN A 10 10.59 -34.35 -22.04
N THR A 11 10.22 -33.09 -22.02
CA THR A 11 11.06 -32.01 -21.50
C THR A 11 10.88 -31.97 -19.99
N THR A 12 11.96 -32.22 -19.24
CA THR A 12 11.98 -31.99 -17.79
C THR A 12 12.23 -30.50 -17.54
N ILE A 13 11.48 -29.92 -16.60
CA ILE A 13 11.62 -28.53 -16.18
C ILE A 13 12.21 -28.54 -14.77
N ARG A 14 13.28 -27.78 -14.56
CA ARG A 14 13.97 -27.72 -13.26
C ARG A 14 13.58 -26.45 -12.50
N CYS A 15 13.17 -26.59 -11.24
CA CYS A 15 12.89 -25.45 -10.37
C CYS A 15 14.19 -24.67 -10.08
N THR A 16 14.18 -23.34 -10.26
CA THR A 16 15.37 -22.50 -10.01
C THR A 16 15.70 -22.31 -8.53
N ILE A 17 14.77 -22.62 -7.61
CA ILE A 17 14.97 -22.45 -6.16
C ILE A 17 15.40 -23.75 -5.49
N CYS A 18 14.66 -24.85 -5.66
CA CYS A 18 14.98 -26.13 -5.03
C CYS A 18 15.78 -27.09 -5.91
N PHE A 19 15.96 -26.77 -7.20
CA PHE A 19 16.68 -27.62 -8.17
C PHE A 19 16.11 -29.02 -8.37
N GLU A 20 14.85 -29.27 -7.98
CA GLU A 20 14.13 -30.49 -8.31
C GLU A 20 13.57 -30.42 -9.74
N ASP A 21 13.57 -31.56 -10.42
CA ASP A 21 13.02 -31.71 -11.77
C ASP A 21 11.53 -32.09 -11.71
N TYR A 22 10.73 -31.40 -12.52
CA TYR A 22 9.29 -31.58 -12.66
C TYR A 22 8.96 -31.94 -14.11
N TYR A 23 7.95 -32.80 -14.30
CA TYR A 23 7.46 -33.15 -15.62
C TYR A 23 6.39 -32.15 -16.05
N ASP A 24 6.55 -31.59 -17.25
CA ASP A 24 5.56 -30.68 -17.81
C ASP A 24 4.30 -31.46 -18.24
N ALA A 25 3.25 -31.37 -17.42
CA ALA A 25 1.96 -32.00 -17.68
C ALA A 25 1.26 -31.45 -18.93
N THR A 26 1.64 -30.27 -19.43
CA THR A 26 1.05 -29.70 -20.66
C THR A 26 1.46 -30.45 -21.93
N SER A 27 2.49 -31.30 -21.85
CA SER A 27 2.94 -32.12 -22.98
C SER A 27 2.13 -33.42 -23.17
N LEU A 28 1.18 -33.73 -22.26
CA LEU A 28 0.41 -34.96 -22.33
C LEU A 28 -0.46 -34.98 -23.60
N PRO A 29 -0.35 -36.02 -24.45
CA PRO A 29 -1.23 -36.17 -25.60
C PRO A 29 -2.68 -36.22 -25.13
N ILE A 30 -3.54 -35.42 -25.76
CA ILE A 30 -4.99 -35.63 -25.71
C ILE A 30 -5.24 -37.02 -26.28
N THR A 31 -5.35 -38.03 -25.42
CA THR A 31 -5.76 -39.36 -25.82
C THR A 31 -7.24 -39.27 -26.13
N ASN A 32 -7.61 -39.35 -27.41
CA ASN A 32 -8.99 -39.61 -27.80
C ASN A 32 -9.38 -40.97 -27.21
N ASN A 33 -10.17 -40.95 -26.15
CA ASN A 33 -10.75 -42.13 -25.53
C ASN A 33 -11.68 -42.81 -26.52
N ASN A 34 -11.16 -43.83 -27.22
CA ASN A 34 -11.98 -44.91 -27.74
C ASN A 34 -12.01 -46.02 -26.69
N ASN A 35 -13.24 -46.41 -26.39
CA ASN A 35 -13.69 -47.10 -25.20
C ASN A 35 -13.56 -48.62 -25.39
N ASP A 36 -12.43 -49.20 -24.98
CA ASP A 36 -12.26 -50.66 -24.97
C ASP A 36 -12.28 -51.18 -23.54
N ASN A 37 -13.45 -51.66 -23.13
CA ASN A 37 -13.67 -52.40 -21.90
C ASN A 37 -12.98 -53.76 -21.99
N ASN A 38 -11.87 -53.96 -21.29
CA ASN A 38 -11.51 -55.32 -20.88
C ASN A 38 -10.78 -55.35 -19.53
N SER A 39 -11.39 -56.08 -18.60
CA SER A 39 -11.01 -56.20 -17.20
C SER A 39 -10.07 -57.39 -17.00
N GLY A 40 -8.87 -57.15 -16.48
CA GLY A 40 -7.94 -58.19 -16.07
C GLY A 40 -7.06 -57.72 -14.92
N ASN A 41 -7.28 -58.29 -13.74
CA ASN A 41 -6.55 -58.10 -12.49
C ASN A 41 -5.02 -58.06 -12.68
N THR A 42 -4.35 -57.09 -12.05
CA THR A 42 -2.93 -57.22 -11.69
C THR A 42 -2.60 -56.46 -10.41
N THR A 43 -1.75 -57.11 -9.62
CA THR A 43 -1.30 -56.87 -8.26
C THR A 43 -0.83 -55.44 -7.95
N THR A 44 -1.38 -54.91 -6.86
CA THR A 44 -1.12 -53.59 -6.27
C THR A 44 0.23 -53.52 -5.57
N ALA A 45 1.21 -52.84 -6.19
CA ALA A 45 2.31 -52.21 -5.48
C ALA A 45 1.88 -50.77 -5.16
N THR A 46 1.77 -50.45 -3.88
CA THR A 46 1.43 -49.12 -3.36
C THR A 46 2.61 -48.17 -3.58
N THR A 47 2.83 -47.75 -4.81
CA THR A 47 3.59 -46.55 -5.13
C THR A 47 2.57 -45.43 -5.22
N ASP A 48 2.43 -44.65 -4.15
CA ASP A 48 1.58 -43.47 -4.18
C ASP A 48 1.99 -42.64 -5.41
N PRO A 49 1.03 -42.31 -6.31
CA PRO A 49 1.36 -41.50 -7.47
C PRO A 49 1.97 -40.19 -6.99
N PRO A 50 3.09 -39.73 -7.58
CA PRO A 50 3.73 -38.49 -7.16
C PRO A 50 2.68 -37.36 -7.23
N PRO A 51 2.61 -36.49 -6.22
CA PRO A 51 1.66 -35.40 -6.20
C PRO A 51 1.78 -34.63 -7.52
N ASN A 52 0.65 -34.43 -8.19
CA ASN A 52 0.55 -33.70 -9.43
C ASN A 52 0.87 -32.22 -9.16
N ILE A 53 2.16 -31.89 -9.17
CA ILE A 53 2.68 -30.54 -8.96
C ILE A 53 2.93 -29.96 -10.34
N ASN A 54 2.01 -29.12 -10.82
CA ASN A 54 2.22 -28.35 -12.04
C ASN A 54 3.33 -27.31 -11.76
N PRO A 55 4.47 -27.35 -12.47
CA PRO A 55 5.46 -26.30 -12.36
C PRO A 55 4.83 -24.97 -12.79
N ILE A 56 5.01 -23.93 -11.98
CA ILE A 56 4.45 -22.61 -12.24
C ILE A 56 5.54 -21.79 -12.93
N LEU A 57 5.23 -21.19 -14.08
CA LEU A 57 6.08 -20.15 -14.64
C LEU A 57 5.96 -18.92 -13.74
N CYS A 58 7.10 -18.37 -13.32
CA CYS A 58 7.18 -17.10 -12.64
C CYS A 58 6.79 -16.00 -13.64
N ALA A 59 5.48 -15.81 -13.84
CA ALA A 59 4.86 -14.91 -14.80
C ALA A 59 5.33 -15.11 -16.26
N PRO A 60 4.55 -15.84 -17.08
CA PRO A 60 4.94 -16.20 -18.45
C PRO A 60 5.26 -15.00 -19.36
N ASP A 61 4.76 -13.81 -19.02
CA ASP A 61 4.88 -12.62 -19.86
C ASP A 61 6.13 -11.77 -19.55
N LYS A 62 6.78 -11.98 -18.39
CA LYS A 62 7.86 -11.11 -17.90
C LYS A 62 9.18 -11.84 -17.70
N CYS A 63 9.17 -13.07 -17.19
CA CYS A 63 10.38 -13.87 -17.09
C CYS A 63 10.13 -15.36 -17.34
N ASN A 64 11.11 -16.05 -17.91
CA ASN A 64 11.04 -17.50 -18.20
C ASN A 64 11.60 -18.35 -17.04
N HIS A 65 11.47 -17.88 -15.80
CA HIS A 65 11.95 -18.64 -14.65
C HIS A 65 10.89 -19.63 -14.17
N TYR A 66 11.28 -20.89 -14.06
CA TYR A 66 10.40 -21.96 -13.59
C TYR A 66 10.58 -22.18 -12.10
N ILE A 67 9.49 -22.06 -11.35
CA ILE A 67 9.50 -22.20 -9.90
C ILE A 67 8.39 -23.16 -9.51
N CYS A 68 8.73 -24.20 -8.73
CA CYS A 68 7.71 -25.10 -8.23
C CYS A 68 6.80 -24.37 -7.23
N GLN A 69 5.53 -24.73 -7.23
CA GLN A 69 4.52 -24.11 -6.37
C GLN A 69 4.94 -24.02 -4.88
N PRO A 70 5.52 -25.07 -4.26
CA PRO A 70 5.95 -25.00 -2.86
C PRO A 70 7.04 -23.95 -2.59
N CYS A 71 7.96 -23.75 -3.54
CA CYS A 71 9.01 -22.73 -3.40
C CYS A 71 8.44 -21.32 -3.57
N LEU A 72 7.53 -21.13 -4.52
CA LEU A 72 6.87 -19.85 -4.74
C LEU A 72 5.99 -19.45 -3.54
N GLU A 73 5.29 -20.42 -2.94
CA GLU A 73 4.51 -20.20 -1.70
C GLU A 73 5.40 -19.76 -0.54
N LYS A 74 6.50 -20.47 -0.28
CA LYS A 74 7.43 -20.10 0.81
C LYS A 74 8.04 -18.71 0.59
N TYR A 75 8.44 -18.42 -0.64
CA TYR A 75 9.03 -17.13 -1.00
C TYR A 75 8.04 -15.98 -0.79
N THR A 76 6.81 -16.11 -1.31
CA THR A 76 5.77 -15.07 -1.17
C THR A 76 5.37 -14.83 0.27
N LEU A 77 5.20 -15.89 1.07
CA LEU A 77 4.92 -15.76 2.50
C LEU A 77 6.07 -15.07 3.25
N SER A 78 7.32 -15.34 2.86
CA SER A 78 8.49 -14.67 3.44
C SER A 78 8.51 -13.18 3.09
N ALA A 79 8.23 -12.83 1.83
CA ALA A 79 8.14 -11.44 1.38
C ALA A 79 7.04 -10.65 2.13
N ILE A 80 5.87 -11.26 2.31
CA ILE A 80 4.76 -10.67 3.09
C ILE A 80 5.16 -10.47 4.56
N LYS A 81 5.83 -11.46 5.17
CA LYS A 81 6.32 -11.33 6.56
C LYS A 81 7.34 -10.20 6.69
N HIS A 82 8.25 -10.05 5.73
CA HIS A 82 9.23 -8.97 5.75
C HIS A 82 8.56 -7.59 5.66
N ALA A 83 7.63 -7.43 4.72
CA ALA A 83 6.85 -6.20 4.56
C ALA A 83 6.09 -5.81 5.83
N ASN A 84 5.47 -6.78 6.49
CA ASN A 84 4.77 -6.56 7.77
C ASN A 84 5.71 -6.10 8.88
N ASN A 85 6.93 -6.68 8.95
CA ASN A 85 7.92 -6.29 9.96
C ASN A 85 8.45 -4.87 9.74
N GLU A 86 8.48 -4.41 8.48
CA GLU A 86 8.85 -3.04 8.11
C GLU A 86 7.70 -2.03 8.26
N GLY A 87 6.51 -2.49 8.66
CA GLY A 87 5.32 -1.65 8.74
C GLY A 87 4.75 -1.25 7.37
N ILE A 88 5.15 -1.94 6.30
CA ILE A 88 4.61 -1.75 4.96
C ILE A 88 3.25 -2.45 4.90
N THR A 89 2.18 -1.67 5.06
CA THR A 89 0.80 -2.19 5.06
C THR A 89 0.28 -2.50 3.67
N GLU A 90 0.97 -2.05 2.61
CA GLU A 90 0.52 -2.16 1.23
C GLU A 90 1.66 -2.76 0.39
N LEU A 91 1.82 -4.07 0.46
CA LEU A 91 2.73 -4.78 -0.43
C LEU A 91 2.07 -4.89 -1.81
N VAL A 92 2.42 -3.97 -2.71
CA VAL A 92 1.88 -3.96 -4.07
C VAL A 92 2.68 -4.90 -4.98
N PHE A 93 4.00 -4.97 -4.78
CA PHE A 93 4.90 -5.71 -5.66
C PHE A 93 5.83 -6.68 -4.91
N VAL A 94 6.14 -7.80 -5.55
CA VAL A 94 7.15 -8.78 -5.12
C VAL A 94 8.11 -9.02 -6.28
N ASP A 95 9.41 -9.04 -5.99
CA ASP A 95 10.47 -9.25 -6.97
C ASP A 95 10.56 -10.73 -7.38
N CYS A 96 11.17 -11.00 -8.53
CA CYS A 96 11.51 -12.37 -8.90
C CYS A 96 12.53 -12.96 -7.90
N PRO A 97 12.34 -14.21 -7.43
CA PRO A 97 13.28 -14.83 -6.50
C PRO A 97 14.60 -15.29 -7.15
N VAL A 98 14.72 -15.24 -8.48
CA VAL A 98 15.95 -15.59 -9.18
C VAL A 98 16.89 -14.39 -9.12
N PRO A 99 18.12 -14.54 -8.60
CA PRO A 99 19.12 -13.47 -8.62
C PRO A 99 19.37 -13.04 -10.08
N ASP A 100 19.62 -11.76 -10.29
CA ASP A 100 19.79 -11.12 -11.61
C ASP A 100 18.49 -10.86 -12.39
N CYS A 101 17.34 -11.38 -11.95
CA CYS A 101 16.04 -11.00 -12.50
C CYS A 101 15.50 -9.74 -11.81
N GLN A 102 15.27 -8.67 -12.57
CA GLN A 102 14.75 -7.39 -12.06
C GLN A 102 13.23 -7.27 -12.23
N GLU A 103 12.56 -8.33 -12.66
CA GLU A 103 11.12 -8.31 -12.87
C GLU A 103 10.38 -8.30 -11.55
N THR A 104 9.28 -7.56 -11.54
CA THR A 104 8.41 -7.39 -10.37
C THR A 104 6.97 -7.73 -10.72
N TYR A 105 6.26 -8.27 -9.74
CA TYR A 105 4.92 -8.83 -9.92
C TYR A 105 3.96 -8.24 -8.92
N LEU A 106 2.71 -8.10 -9.35
CA LEU A 106 1.65 -7.75 -8.42
C LEU A 106 1.43 -8.92 -7.46
N VAL A 107 1.41 -8.61 -6.17
CA VAL A 107 1.20 -9.62 -5.11
C VAL A 107 -0.08 -10.41 -5.35
N GLU A 108 -1.13 -9.77 -5.87
CA GLU A 108 -2.41 -10.41 -6.17
C GLU A 108 -2.30 -11.52 -7.22
N GLU A 109 -1.50 -11.30 -8.27
CA GLU A 109 -1.27 -12.27 -9.34
C GLU A 109 -0.50 -13.48 -8.82
N ILE A 110 0.56 -13.24 -8.03
CA ILE A 110 1.33 -14.34 -7.45
C ILE A 110 0.50 -15.11 -6.40
N ILE A 111 -0.26 -14.43 -5.54
CA ILE A 111 -1.12 -15.10 -4.57
C ILE A 111 -2.18 -15.94 -5.27
N ALA A 112 -2.70 -15.47 -6.41
CA ALA A 112 -3.55 -16.29 -7.22
C ALA A 112 -2.80 -17.57 -7.66
N LEU A 113 -1.64 -17.44 -8.27
CA LEU A 113 -0.91 -18.59 -8.82
C LEU A 113 -0.37 -19.56 -7.75
N ALA A 114 0.23 -19.04 -6.69
CA ALA A 114 1.03 -19.81 -5.74
C ALA A 114 0.20 -20.44 -4.61
N LEU A 115 -0.80 -19.71 -4.10
CA LEU A 115 -1.50 -20.11 -2.89
C LEU A 115 -2.77 -20.92 -3.20
N PRO A 116 -2.98 -22.04 -2.49
CA PRO A 116 -4.25 -22.77 -2.52
C PRO A 116 -5.46 -21.85 -2.26
N LEU A 117 -6.60 -22.15 -2.87
CA LEU A 117 -7.84 -21.35 -2.77
C LEU A 117 -8.23 -20.98 -1.33
N LYS A 118 -7.93 -21.85 -0.35
CA LYS A 118 -8.18 -21.61 1.08
C LYS A 118 -7.44 -20.36 1.62
N TYR A 119 -6.25 -20.05 1.12
CA TYR A 119 -5.47 -18.89 1.56
C TYR A 119 -5.82 -17.61 0.79
N ARG A 120 -6.31 -17.72 -0.45
CA ARG A 120 -6.79 -16.56 -1.22
C ARG A 120 -7.90 -15.80 -0.48
N MET A 121 -8.83 -16.54 0.13
CA MET A 121 -9.91 -15.95 0.94
C MET A 121 -9.38 -15.20 2.18
N LEU A 122 -8.38 -15.77 2.87
CA LEU A 122 -7.78 -15.14 4.05
C LEU A 122 -7.05 -13.85 3.68
N PHE A 123 -6.26 -13.87 2.60
CA PHE A 123 -5.54 -12.68 2.15
C PHE A 123 -6.49 -11.56 1.74
N TRP A 124 -7.54 -11.88 0.97
CA TRP A 124 -8.58 -10.92 0.62
C TRP A 124 -9.29 -10.37 1.85
N TRP A 125 -9.61 -11.22 2.83
CA TRP A 125 -10.27 -10.78 4.06
C TRP A 125 -9.38 -9.86 4.90
N VAL A 126 -8.09 -10.14 5.01
CA VAL A 126 -7.12 -9.31 5.75
C VAL A 126 -6.94 -7.95 5.09
N ASN A 127 -6.66 -7.90 3.78
CA ASN A 127 -6.49 -6.63 3.07
C ASN A 127 -7.78 -5.79 3.08
N LYS A 128 -8.92 -6.43 2.81
CA LYS A 128 -10.21 -5.73 2.83
C LYS A 128 -10.57 -5.23 4.23
N ARG A 129 -10.21 -5.96 5.28
CA ARG A 129 -10.43 -5.52 6.67
C ARG A 129 -9.62 -4.27 7.01
N GLN A 130 -8.36 -4.19 6.58
CA GLN A 130 -7.53 -3.00 6.82
C GLN A 130 -8.10 -1.77 6.08
N VAL A 131 -8.48 -1.92 4.81
CA VAL A 131 -9.13 -0.84 4.04
C VAL A 131 -10.43 -0.39 4.71
N MET A 132 -11.24 -1.33 5.18
CA MET A 132 -12.48 -1.03 5.91
C MET A 132 -12.21 -0.33 7.24
N GLN A 133 -11.18 -0.73 7.99
CA GLN A 133 -10.78 -0.07 9.24
C GLN A 133 -10.33 1.37 8.98
N HIS A 134 -9.50 1.60 7.97
CA HIS A 134 -9.07 2.95 7.60
C HIS A 134 -10.26 3.84 7.19
N HIS A 135 -11.19 3.31 6.39
CA HIS A 135 -12.43 4.02 6.04
C HIS A 135 -13.29 4.32 7.28
N LEU A 136 -13.41 3.38 8.21
CA LEU A 136 -14.14 3.57 9.45
C LEU A 136 -13.50 4.69 10.29
N GLU A 137 -12.19 4.63 10.53
CA GLU A 137 -11.47 5.67 11.28
C GLU A 137 -11.60 7.05 10.64
N LYS A 138 -11.51 7.13 9.30
CA LYS A 138 -11.74 8.37 8.56
C LYS A 138 -13.15 8.90 8.80
N SER A 139 -14.17 8.04 8.72
CA SER A 139 -15.56 8.43 8.97
C SER A 139 -15.80 8.88 10.42
N VAL A 140 -15.16 8.24 11.40
CA VAL A 140 -15.24 8.61 12.81
C VAL A 140 -14.64 9.99 13.03
N LYS A 141 -13.46 10.27 12.47
CA LYS A 141 -12.81 11.59 12.53
C LYS A 141 -13.66 12.68 11.87
N GLU A 142 -14.24 12.40 10.71
CA GLU A 142 -15.14 13.35 10.01
C GLU A 142 -16.39 13.67 10.85
N ASN A 143 -16.97 12.67 11.50
CA ASN A 143 -18.10 12.87 12.41
C ASN A 143 -17.73 13.67 13.65
N GLU A 144 -16.55 13.44 14.23
CA GLU A 144 -16.05 14.21 15.37
C GLU A 144 -15.86 15.69 15.01
N ILE A 145 -15.25 15.98 13.86
CA ILE A 145 -15.13 17.35 13.32
C ILE A 145 -16.51 17.98 13.13
N ARG A 146 -17.48 17.23 12.60
CA ARG A 146 -18.86 17.71 12.41
C ARG A 146 -19.52 18.06 13.74
N GLN A 147 -19.34 17.23 14.77
CA GLN A 147 -19.86 17.49 16.12
C GLN A 147 -19.18 18.71 16.75
N GLN A 148 -17.87 18.86 16.59
CA GLN A 148 -17.14 20.02 17.09
C GLN A 148 -17.70 21.31 16.48
N ARG A 149 -17.87 21.36 15.16
CA ARG A 149 -18.46 22.51 14.45
C ARG A 149 -19.88 22.84 14.95
N GLN A 150 -20.69 21.83 15.28
CA GLN A 150 -22.02 22.05 15.86
C GLN A 150 -21.94 22.65 17.27
N ARG A 151 -21.01 22.19 18.11
CA ARG A 151 -20.78 22.75 19.46
C ARG A 151 -20.33 24.20 19.39
N GLU A 152 -19.43 24.53 18.46
CA GLU A 152 -18.95 25.90 18.24
C GLU A 152 -20.08 26.83 17.75
N ARG A 153 -20.90 26.38 16.79
CA ARG A 153 -22.09 27.12 16.34
C ARG A 153 -23.06 27.40 17.48
N LYS A 154 -23.29 26.42 18.36
CA LYS A 154 -24.14 26.60 19.55
C LYS A 154 -23.54 27.62 20.51
N ARG A 155 -22.25 27.50 20.85
CA ARG A 155 -21.54 28.46 21.71
C ARG A 155 -21.57 29.89 21.14
N PHE A 156 -21.42 30.04 19.83
CA PHE A 156 -21.53 31.34 19.16
C PHE A 156 -22.94 31.92 19.28
N SER A 157 -23.98 31.12 19.01
CA SER A 157 -25.37 31.51 19.17
C SER A 157 -25.70 31.96 20.60
N ASP A 158 -25.24 31.21 21.60
CA ASP A 158 -25.44 31.56 23.02
C ASP A 158 -24.74 32.87 23.40
N ARG A 159 -23.53 33.12 22.88
CA ARG A 159 -22.83 34.41 23.07
C ARG A 159 -23.60 35.58 22.46
N MET A 160 -24.19 35.39 21.28
CA MET A 160 -25.00 36.42 20.63
C MET A 160 -26.28 36.72 21.43
N LYS A 161 -26.97 35.69 21.92
CA LYS A 161 -28.15 35.86 22.80
C LYS A 161 -27.82 36.59 24.10
N LYS A 162 -26.69 36.25 24.74
CA LYS A 162 -26.23 36.91 25.97
C LYS A 162 -25.90 38.39 25.76
N ARG A 163 -25.35 38.76 24.59
CA ARG A 163 -25.12 40.17 24.23
C ARG A 163 -26.43 40.93 24.04
N ALA A 164 -27.40 40.33 23.34
CA ALA A 164 -28.71 40.95 23.12
C ALA A 164 -29.46 41.25 24.43
N SER A 165 -29.42 40.35 25.42
CA SER A 165 -30.07 40.57 26.71
C SER A 165 -29.41 41.67 27.56
N SER A 166 -28.11 41.91 27.38
CA SER A 166 -27.36 42.90 28.17
C SER A 166 -27.60 44.36 27.76
N HIS A 167 -28.22 44.63 26.60
CA HIS A 167 -28.48 46.00 26.10
C HIS A 167 -29.90 46.52 26.38
N SER A 168 -30.73 45.76 27.12
CA SER A 168 -32.12 46.14 27.42
C SER A 168 -32.30 47.00 28.69
N THR A 169 -31.23 47.32 29.41
CA THR A 169 -31.30 48.21 30.59
C THR A 169 -30.72 49.57 30.24
N ALA A 170 -31.43 50.33 29.41
CA ALA A 170 -31.20 51.77 29.32
C ALA A 170 -31.79 52.43 30.58
N PRO A 171 -31.01 53.20 31.37
CA PRO A 171 -31.57 54.03 32.41
C PRO A 171 -32.38 55.15 31.76
N THR A 172 -33.70 55.09 31.91
CA THR A 172 -34.57 56.24 31.68
C THR A 172 -34.33 57.25 32.79
N SER A 173 -33.41 58.19 32.59
CA SER A 173 -33.34 59.40 33.41
C SER A 173 -33.09 60.64 32.54
N SER A 174 -34.03 61.58 32.69
CA SER A 174 -34.00 63.02 32.37
C SER A 174 -34.03 63.44 30.90
N ALA A 175 -35.19 63.99 30.53
CA ALA A 175 -35.41 64.94 29.45
C ALA A 175 -34.60 66.24 29.63
N THR A 176 -34.61 67.09 28.59
CA THR A 176 -33.97 68.42 28.40
C THR A 176 -32.45 68.36 28.15
N THR A 177 -31.85 68.87 27.07
CA THR A 177 -32.13 70.05 26.23
C THR A 177 -31.55 69.91 24.80
N LEU A 178 -32.05 70.77 23.92
CA LEU A 178 -31.88 70.83 22.46
C LEU A 178 -30.49 71.29 21.93
N ALA A 179 -30.21 70.75 20.74
CA ALA A 179 -29.63 71.40 19.55
C ALA A 179 -28.10 71.56 19.35
N ALA A 180 -27.74 71.25 18.09
CA ALA A 180 -26.48 71.52 17.36
C ALA A 180 -25.30 70.61 17.73
N VAL A 181 -24.58 69.95 16.82
CA VAL A 181 -24.20 70.32 15.46
C VAL A 181 -24.10 69.05 14.60
N ALA A 182 -24.50 69.17 13.34
CA ALA A 182 -24.36 68.19 12.29
C ALA A 182 -22.89 67.97 11.88
N ALA A 183 -22.68 66.88 11.15
CA ALA A 183 -21.54 66.55 10.30
C ALA A 183 -20.28 66.00 10.99
N ALA A 184 -20.12 64.67 10.96
CA ALA A 184 -19.02 64.00 10.24
C ALA A 184 -19.09 62.48 10.39
N ALA A 185 -18.68 61.80 9.31
CA ALA A 185 -18.29 60.39 9.23
C ALA A 185 -19.40 59.34 9.29
N ALA A 186 -20.05 59.18 8.14
CA ALA A 186 -20.45 57.87 7.65
C ALA A 186 -19.24 56.90 7.69
N ALA A 187 -19.28 55.92 8.58
CA ALA A 187 -18.41 54.76 8.54
C ALA A 187 -19.29 53.50 8.63
N SER A 188 -19.52 52.90 7.45
CA SER A 188 -20.20 51.63 7.27
C SER A 188 -19.52 50.52 8.07
N PRO A 189 -20.24 49.69 8.85
CA PRO A 189 -19.69 48.39 9.23
C PRO A 189 -19.85 47.45 8.02
N LEU A 190 -18.81 47.39 7.20
CA LEU A 190 -18.63 46.35 6.20
C LEU A 190 -18.66 44.98 6.89
N SER A 191 -19.55 44.13 6.40
CA SER A 191 -19.53 42.66 6.39
C SER A 191 -18.37 41.97 7.14
N SER A 192 -18.60 41.59 8.41
CA SER A 192 -17.75 40.63 9.14
C SER A 192 -18.06 39.17 8.78
N SER A 193 -18.19 38.88 7.49
CA SER A 193 -18.44 37.53 6.96
C SER A 193 -17.22 37.04 6.16
N ALA A 194 -16.07 36.95 6.80
CA ALA A 194 -14.94 36.14 6.37
C ALA A 194 -13.97 36.01 7.55
N PHE A 195 -13.22 34.92 7.61
CA PHE A 195 -12.21 34.58 8.63
C PHE A 195 -12.73 33.88 9.90
N PHE A 196 -13.42 32.75 9.72
CA PHE A 196 -13.13 31.58 10.56
C PHE A 196 -12.07 30.75 9.83
N PHE A 197 -10.79 31.04 10.09
CA PHE A 197 -9.70 30.14 9.70
C PHE A 197 -9.76 28.89 10.58
N ASP A 198 -9.87 27.73 9.92
CA ASP A 198 -9.89 26.40 10.52
C ASP A 198 -8.49 26.10 11.12
N GLU A 199 -8.30 26.38 12.42
CA GLU A 199 -7.05 26.19 13.18
C GLU A 199 -6.50 24.75 13.12
N ASN A 200 -7.35 23.78 12.75
CA ASN A 200 -6.96 22.38 12.59
C ASN A 200 -6.35 22.04 11.21
N ASN A 201 -6.60 22.84 10.16
CA ASN A 201 -5.88 22.70 8.88
C ASN A 201 -4.45 23.25 8.98
N GLU A 202 -4.21 24.21 9.89
CA GLU A 202 -2.88 24.70 10.21
C GLU A 202 -1.99 23.62 10.82
N LYS A 203 -2.48 22.75 11.70
CA LYS A 203 -1.63 21.73 12.34
C LYS A 203 -1.13 20.66 11.36
N MET A 204 -1.98 20.21 10.42
CA MET A 204 -1.57 19.23 9.41
C MET A 204 -0.65 19.84 8.34
N THR A 205 -0.90 21.10 7.95
CA THR A 205 0.02 21.84 7.06
C THR A 205 1.33 22.19 7.76
N GLN A 206 1.34 22.51 9.05
CA GLN A 206 2.55 22.74 9.85
C GLN A 206 3.40 21.48 9.98
N GLN A 207 2.83 20.29 10.14
CA GLN A 207 3.60 19.03 10.12
C GLN A 207 4.25 18.79 8.76
N LYS A 208 3.51 18.97 7.66
CA LYS A 208 4.06 18.88 6.29
C LYS A 208 5.14 19.94 6.04
N ILE A 209 4.97 21.17 6.52
CA ILE A 209 5.95 22.25 6.39
C ILE A 209 7.19 21.97 7.25
N LYS A 210 7.04 21.41 8.46
CA LYS A 210 8.16 20.98 9.31
C LYS A 210 8.97 19.88 8.61
N ASN A 211 8.32 18.83 8.11
CA ASN A 211 8.99 17.75 7.38
C ASN A 211 9.66 18.26 6.09
N LYS A 212 9.06 19.24 5.41
CA LYS A 212 9.66 19.90 4.23
C LYS A 212 10.91 20.71 4.60
N LYS A 213 10.88 21.47 5.70
CA LYS A 213 12.04 22.24 6.19
C LYS A 213 13.18 21.32 6.65
N GLU A 214 12.86 20.20 7.29
CA GLU A 214 13.86 19.21 7.70
C GLU A 214 14.51 18.51 6.49
N SER A 215 13.71 18.11 5.50
CA SER A 215 14.24 17.53 4.26
C SER A 215 15.12 18.51 3.48
N GLU A 216 14.75 19.80 3.40
CA GLU A 216 15.60 20.83 2.79
C GLU A 216 16.93 21.02 3.54
N LYS A 217 16.92 20.96 4.88
CA LYS A 217 18.14 21.06 5.70
C LYS A 217 19.06 19.86 5.48
N ILE A 218 18.50 18.65 5.37
CA ILE A 218 19.24 17.42 5.07
C ILE A 218 19.84 17.49 3.66
N ILE A 219 19.08 17.96 2.66
CA ILE A 219 19.58 18.13 1.29
C ILE A 219 20.73 19.15 1.22
N LYS A 220 20.61 20.30 1.90
CA LYS A 220 21.69 21.30 1.96
C LYS A 220 22.95 20.75 2.63
N MET A 221 22.80 19.97 3.71
CA MET A 221 23.92 19.31 4.38
C MET A 221 24.55 18.21 3.51
N ALA A 222 23.73 17.46 2.78
CA ALA A 222 24.18 16.43 1.83
C ALA A 222 25.00 17.06 0.69
N LEU A 223 24.57 18.20 0.16
CA LEU A 223 25.30 18.94 -0.87
C LEU A 223 26.65 19.47 -0.36
N SER A 224 26.69 20.07 0.84
CA SER A 224 27.94 20.59 1.40
C SER A 224 28.95 19.50 1.72
N LYS A 225 28.48 18.30 2.08
CA LYS A 225 29.32 17.12 2.37
C LYS A 225 29.52 16.18 1.17
N HIS A 226 29.02 16.56 -0.01
CA HIS A 226 29.11 15.80 -1.26
C HIS A 226 28.60 14.35 -1.11
N TRP A 227 27.47 14.18 -0.43
CA TRP A 227 26.81 12.87 -0.33
C TRP A 227 26.32 12.44 -1.71
N THR A 228 26.59 11.18 -2.04
CA THR A 228 26.15 10.57 -3.29
C THR A 228 24.81 9.87 -3.09
N ARG A 229 24.04 9.73 -4.18
CA ARG A 229 22.83 8.92 -4.19
C ARG A 229 23.16 7.49 -4.53
N CYS A 230 22.49 6.55 -3.88
CA CYS A 230 22.57 5.14 -4.27
C CYS A 230 22.02 4.94 -5.69
N PRO A 231 22.73 4.23 -6.58
CA PRO A 231 22.26 3.95 -7.93
C PRO A 231 21.02 3.04 -7.94
N HIS A 232 20.84 2.18 -6.93
CA HIS A 232 19.69 1.28 -6.82
C HIS A 232 18.43 1.99 -6.30
N CYS A 233 18.48 2.59 -5.10
CA CYS A 233 17.28 3.14 -4.45
C CYS A 233 17.20 4.67 -4.44
N LYS A 234 18.20 5.38 -4.98
CA LYS A 234 18.29 6.86 -5.04
C LYS A 234 18.32 7.57 -3.67
N TYR A 235 18.46 6.83 -2.58
CA TYR A 235 18.63 7.39 -1.23
C TYR A 235 19.99 8.07 -1.09
N LEU A 236 20.06 9.16 -0.31
CA LEU A 236 21.31 9.87 -0.02
C LEU A 236 22.12 9.09 1.02
N VAL A 237 23.36 8.74 0.70
CA VAL A 237 24.23 7.96 1.59
C VAL A 237 25.39 8.83 2.08
N GLN A 238 25.65 8.81 3.38
CA GLN A 238 26.74 9.56 4.00
C GLN A 238 28.06 8.79 3.88
N ARG A 239 29.10 9.40 3.31
CA ARG A 239 30.48 8.88 3.37
C ARG A 239 31.04 9.01 4.78
N SER A 240 31.50 7.90 5.36
CA SER A 240 32.41 7.94 6.51
C SER A 240 33.79 8.34 5.99
N THR A 241 34.41 9.36 6.59
CA THR A 241 35.76 9.79 6.22
C THR A 241 36.76 8.64 6.36
N GLY A 242 37.44 8.27 5.28
CA GLY A 242 38.54 7.29 5.28
C GLY A 242 38.18 5.86 4.89
N CYS A 243 36.94 5.59 4.45
CA CYS A 243 36.56 4.28 3.90
C CYS A 243 35.81 4.46 2.59
N ASP A 244 36.27 3.81 1.52
CA ASP A 244 35.58 3.81 0.22
C ASP A 244 34.35 2.91 0.21
N HIS A 245 34.21 2.02 1.19
CA HIS A 245 33.08 1.13 1.29
C HIS A 245 31.88 1.85 1.92
N MET A 246 30.81 2.03 1.14
CA MET A 246 29.56 2.56 1.66
C MET A 246 28.45 1.50 1.58
N SER A 247 27.68 1.38 2.65
CA SER A 247 26.51 0.47 2.70
C SER A 247 25.22 1.29 2.64
N CYS A 248 24.43 1.09 1.60
CA CYS A 248 23.10 1.66 1.50
C CYS A 248 22.10 0.87 2.36
N PRO A 249 21.04 1.49 2.94
CA PRO A 249 19.96 0.74 3.60
C PRO A 249 19.30 -0.33 2.74
N CYS A 250 19.37 -0.22 1.41
CA CYS A 250 18.87 -1.25 0.49
C CYS A 250 19.83 -2.44 0.29
N GLY A 251 20.96 -2.49 1.01
CA GLY A 251 21.95 -3.57 0.93
C GLY A 251 22.98 -3.43 -0.19
N ALA A 252 22.83 -2.44 -1.08
CA ALA A 252 23.83 -2.18 -2.13
C ALA A 252 25.13 -1.62 -1.54
N THR A 253 26.25 -2.17 -1.97
CA THR A 253 27.60 -1.69 -1.65
C THR A 253 28.07 -0.73 -2.75
N LEU A 254 28.57 0.43 -2.33
CA LEU A 254 29.07 1.52 -3.17
C LEU A 254 30.56 1.72 -2.94
#